data_AF-A0A373Q6Z2-F1
#
_entry.id   AF-A0A373Q6Z2-F1
#
_cell.length_a   1.000
_cell.length_b   1.000
_cell.length_c   1.000
_cell.angle_alpha   90.00
_cell.angle_beta   90.00
_cell.angle_gamma   90.00
#
_symmetry.space_group_name_H-M   'P 1'
#
loop_
_entity.id
_entity.type
_entity.pdbx_description
1 polymer ?
#
loop_
_entity_poly.entity_id
_entity_poly.type
_entity_poly.pdbx_seq_one_letter_code
_entity_poly.pdbx_strand_id
1 'polypeptide(L)' 'MLTENEWNTINNMLLELYTIDELDVFTSKIMKMIRMLIPYTKGWFIILDDDRKIRKEQSYFIGFDTDVKDKYIN' A
#
# COMPACT_ATOMS: atom_id res chain seq x y z
N MET A 1 12.69 -19.70 -10.58
CA MET A 1 12.79 -18.56 -11.53
C MET A 1 11.36 -18.29 -12.00
N LEU A 2 10.93 -17.02 -12.03
CA LEU A 2 9.57 -16.69 -12.46
C LEU A 2 9.38 -17.07 -13.94
N THR A 3 8.19 -17.56 -14.27
CA THR A 3 7.72 -17.79 -15.63
C THR A 3 7.50 -16.46 -16.36
N GLU A 4 7.43 -16.51 -17.69
CA GLU A 4 7.11 -15.34 -18.51
C GLU A 4 5.77 -14.70 -18.14
N ASN A 5 4.77 -15.53 -17.81
CA ASN A 5 3.46 -15.06 -17.37
C ASN A 5 3.52 -14.32 -16.03
N GLU A 6 4.32 -14.82 -15.08
CA GLU A 6 4.52 -14.14 -13.79
C GLU A 6 5.26 -12.80 -13.98
N TRP A 7 6.27 -12.77 -14.85
CA TRP A 7 6.97 -11.53 -15.22
C TRP A 7 6.05 -10.50 -15.87
N ASN A 8 5.21 -10.92 -16.82
CA ASN A 8 4.23 -10.04 -17.47
C ASN A 8 3.22 -9.50 -16.46
N THR A 9 2.81 -10.33 -15.49
CA THR A 9 1.93 -9.89 -14.40
C THR A 9 2.59 -8.80 -13.56
N ILE A 10 3.85 -8.98 -13.17
CA ILE A 10 4.62 -7.96 -12.43
C ILE A 10 4.76 -6.67 -13.24
N ASN A 11 5.08 -6.75 -14.52
CA ASN A 11 5.19 -5.57 -15.38
C ASN A 11 3.87 -4.79 -15.49
N ASN A 12 2.74 -5.49 -15.68
CA ASN A 12 1.43 -4.84 -15.73
C ASN A 12 1.07 -4.16 -14.40
N MET A 13 1.38 -4.81 -13.27
CA MET A 13 1.22 -4.23 -11.93
C MET A 13 2.05 -2.94 -11.76
N LEU A 14 3.30 -2.94 -12.22
CA LEU A 14 4.18 -1.77 -12.14
C LEU A 14 3.71 -0.62 -13.06
N LEU A 15 3.27 -0.93 -14.27
CA LEU A 15 2.72 0.07 -15.19
C LEU A 15 1.45 0.69 -14.61
N GLU A 16 0.58 -0.12 -14.02
CA GLU A 16 -0.63 0.37 -13.37
C GLU A 16 -0.30 1.30 -12.20
N LEU A 17 0.70 0.98 -11.37
CA LEU A 17 1.19 1.87 -10.31
C LEU A 17 1.69 3.21 -10.86
N TYR A 18 2.41 3.18 -11.98
CA TYR A 18 2.98 4.38 -12.59
C TYR A 18 1.92 5.35 -13.12
N THR A 19 0.73 4.86 -13.44
CA THR A 19 -0.39 5.69 -13.92
C THR A 19 -1.18 6.38 -12.79
N ILE A 20 -0.82 6.19 -11.53
CA ILE A 20 -1.56 6.73 -10.39
C ILE A 20 -1.04 8.10 -10.00
N ASP A 21 -1.91 9.11 -10.10
CA ASP A 21 -1.61 10.49 -9.68
C ASP A 21 -2.01 10.77 -8.22
N GLU A 22 -2.99 10.04 -7.69
CA GLU A 22 -3.53 10.23 -6.33
C GLU A 22 -2.84 9.33 -5.30
N LEU A 23 -2.27 9.93 -4.26
CA LEU A 23 -1.40 9.21 -3.31
C LEU A 23 -2.14 8.17 -2.46
N ASP A 24 -3.38 8.45 -2.06
CA ASP A 24 -4.24 7.51 -1.33
C ASP A 24 -4.64 6.30 -2.19
N VAL A 25 -4.86 6.52 -3.50
CA VAL A 25 -5.07 5.43 -4.47
C VAL A 25 -3.79 4.58 -4.58
N PHE A 26 -2.62 5.22 -4.67
CA PHE A 26 -1.33 4.53 -4.76
C PHE A 26 -1.07 3.64 -3.55
N THR A 27 -1.20 4.18 -2.32
CA THR A 27 -0.89 3.42 -1.09
C THR A 27 -1.82 2.23 -0.88
N SER A 28 -3.10 2.38 -1.22
CA SER A 28 -4.07 1.28 -1.23
C SER A 28 -3.67 0.18 -2.22
N LYS A 29 -3.30 0.57 -3.44
CA LYS A 29 -3.02 -0.37 -4.53
C LYS A 29 -1.73 -1.14 -4.31
N ILE A 30 -0.65 -0.46 -3.93
CA ILE A 30 0.64 -1.11 -3.65
C ILE A 30 0.54 -2.11 -2.50
N MET A 31 -0.20 -1.78 -1.43
CA MET A 31 -0.40 -2.69 -0.30
C MET A 31 -1.18 -3.95 -0.69
N LYS A 32 -2.24 -3.80 -1.50
CA LYS A 32 -2.99 -4.94 -2.03
C LYS A 32 -2.12 -5.83 -2.92
N MET A 33 -1.30 -5.25 -3.79
CA MET A 33 -0.36 -5.99 -4.63
C MET A 33 0.68 -6.75 -3.80
N ILE A 34 1.29 -6.10 -2.81
CA ILE A 34 2.22 -6.79 -1.88
C ILE A 34 1.50 -7.95 -1.19
N ARG A 35 0.23 -7.78 -0.78
CA ARG A 35 -0.55 -8.85 -0.13
C ARG A 35 -0.85 -10.03 -1.04
N MET A 36 -1.03 -9.79 -2.34
CA MET A 36 -1.19 -10.85 -3.33
C MET A 36 0.09 -11.66 -3.50
N LEU A 37 1.25 -11.00 -3.48
CA LEU A 37 2.56 -11.63 -3.63
C LEU A 37 2.99 -12.35 -2.34
N ILE A 38 2.76 -11.73 -1.19
CA ILE A 38 3.18 -12.19 0.14
C ILE A 38 1.98 -12.04 1.07
N PRO A 39 1.25 -13.12 1.38
CA PRO A 39 0.09 -13.05 2.27
C PRO A 39 0.46 -12.57 3.67
N TYR A 40 -0.25 -11.57 4.18
CA TYR A 40 -0.16 -11.10 5.56
C TYR A 40 -1.53 -10.77 6.14
N THR A 41 -1.61 -10.77 7.48
CA THR A 41 -2.83 -10.50 8.24
C THR A 41 -2.99 -9.02 8.56
N LYS A 42 -1.89 -8.34 8.93
CA LYS A 42 -1.87 -6.93 9.30
C LYS A 42 -0.69 -6.21 8.63
N GLY A 43 -0.90 -4.98 8.19
CA GLY A 43 0.15 -4.14 7.63
C GLY A 43 -0.29 -2.70 7.42
N TRP A 44 0.67 -1.79 7.32
CA TRP A 44 0.43 -0.38 7.08
C TRP A 44 1.43 0.21 6.07
N PHE A 45 1.00 1.23 5.36
CA PHE A 45 1.83 2.10 4.52
C PHE A 45 1.63 3.54 4.99
N ILE A 46 2.67 4.14 5.55
CA ILE A 46 2.59 5.46 6.18
C ILE A 46 3.17 6.52 5.26
N ILE A 47 2.37 7.55 4.99
CA ILE A 47 2.82 8.79 4.37
C ILE A 47 3.07 9.82 5.45
N LEU A 48 4.26 10.40 5.44
CA LEU A 48 4.62 11.54 6.28
C LEU A 48 4.59 12.82 5.44
N ASP A 49 4.21 13.93 6.07
CA ASP A 49 4.48 15.26 5.52
C ASP A 49 5.91 15.72 5.87
N ASP A 50 6.25 16.94 5.45
CA ASP A 50 7.57 17.52 5.66
C ASP A 50 7.91 17.72 7.15
N ASP A 51 6.90 17.86 8.02
CA ASP A 51 7.03 17.95 9.48
C ASP A 51 7.13 16.57 10.15
N ARG A 52 7.16 15.48 9.38
CA ARG A 52 7.10 14.08 9.86
C ARG A 52 5.78 13.73 10.54
N LYS A 53 4.71 14.49 10.32
CA LYS A 53 3.37 14.14 10.79
C LYS A 53 2.72 13.17 9.81
N ILE A 54 1.93 12.24 10.33
CA ILE A 54 1.30 11.22 9.50
C ILE A 54 0.11 11.82 8.74
N ARG A 55 0.16 11.73 7.41
CA ARG A 55 -0.97 12.07 6.53
C ARG A 55 -1.96 10.90 6.53
N LYS A 56 -2.91 10.94 7.46
CA LYS A 56 -3.84 9.82 7.73
C LYS A 56 -4.64 9.36 6.51
N GLU A 57 -5.12 10.30 5.70
CA GLU A 57 -5.97 10.01 4.53
C GLU A 57 -5.21 9.30 3.41
N GLN A 58 -3.91 9.58 3.29
CA GLN A 58 -3.06 9.00 2.26
C GLN A 58 -2.30 7.78 2.74
N SER A 59 -2.31 7.52 4.04
CA SER A 59 -1.75 6.31 4.65
C SER A 59 -2.77 5.17 4.59
N TYR A 60 -2.30 3.95 4.36
CA TYR A 60 -3.16 2.79 4.19
C TYR A 60 -2.93 1.75 5.29
N PHE A 61 -4.00 1.13 5.76
CA PHE A 61 -3.98 0.15 6.86
C PHE A 61 -4.83 -1.06 6.47
N ILE A 62 -4.29 -2.26 6.67
CA ILE A 62 -4.98 -3.53 6.47
C ILE A 62 -5.00 -4.29 7.79
N GLY A 63 -6.17 -4.82 8.16
CA GLY A 63 -6.30 -5.74 9.30
C GLY A 63 -6.20 -5.06 10.68
N PHE A 64 -6.46 -3.75 10.75
CA PHE A 64 -6.54 -2.98 11.99
C PHE A 64 -7.98 -2.54 12.25
N ASP A 65 -8.41 -2.63 13.49
CA ASP A 65 -9.62 -1.99 13.98
C ASP A 65 -9.40 -0.47 14.04
N THR A 66 -10.46 0.31 13.84
CA THR A 66 -10.42 1.79 13.82
C THR A 66 -9.76 2.35 15.10
N ASP A 67 -10.09 1.77 16.25
CA ASP A 67 -9.61 2.21 17.56
C ASP A 67 -8.09 2.00 17.73
N VAL A 68 -7.56 0.91 17.15
CA VAL A 68 -6.13 0.58 17.20
C VAL A 68 -5.36 1.46 16.21
N LYS A 69 -5.95 1.70 15.04
CA LYS A 69 -5.43 2.63 14.04
C LYS A 69 -5.23 4.02 14.65
N ASP A 70 -6.23 4.56 15.32
CA ASP A 70 -6.15 5.92 15.88
C ASP A 70 -5.12 6.03 17.01
N LYS A 71 -4.90 4.98 17.81
CA LYS A 71 -3.85 4.98 18.85
C LYS A 71 -2.43 4.95 18.28
N TYR A 72 -2.24 4.40 17.09
CA TYR A 72 -0.91 4.23 16.50
C TYR A 72 -0.46 5.45 15.68
N ILE A 73 -1.41 6.27 15.24
CA ILE A 73 -1.17 7.40 14.32
C ILE A 73 -1.25 8.76 15.04
N ASN A 74 -1.84 8.82 16.23
CA ASN A 74 -1.87 10.01 17.09
C ASN A 74 -0.68 10.04 18.03
#